data_AF-A0A5T1TZ07-F1
#
_entry.id   AF-A0A5T1TZ07-F1
#
_cell.length_a   1.000
_cell.length_b   1.000
_cell.length_c   1.000
_cell.angle_alpha   90.00
_cell.angle_beta   90.00
_cell.angle_gamma   90.00
#
_symmetry.space_group_name_H-M   'P 1'
#
loop_
_entity.id
_entity.type
_entity.pdbx_description
1 polymer ?
#
loop_
_entity_poly.entity_id
_entity_poly.type
_entity_poly.pdbx_seq_one_letter_code
_entity_poly.pdbx_strand_id
1 'polypeptide(L)' 'SKDVNFKNSNFKMLKILKENSFKARLEFSYRCTECKSVMPLFFYHCPVCYEFNTCQIIYEVKNNETY' A
#
# COMPACT_ATOMS: atom_id res chain seq x y z
N SER A 1 -16.53 -2.67 21.56
CA SER A 1 -15.52 -2.47 20.50
C SER A 1 -14.56 -1.41 21.01
N LYS A 2 -13.24 -1.65 21.08
CA LYS A 2 -12.29 -0.57 21.39
C LYS A 2 -12.19 0.32 20.15
N ASP A 3 -12.44 1.62 20.28
CA ASP A 3 -12.24 2.57 19.20
C ASP A 3 -10.76 2.63 18.82
N VAL A 4 -10.41 1.96 17.72
CA VAL A 4 -9.06 2.01 17.15
C VAL A 4 -8.91 3.36 16.44
N ASN A 5 -8.09 4.25 17.01
CA ASN A 5 -7.76 5.53 16.40
C ASN A 5 -6.62 5.37 15.38
N PHE A 6 -6.96 5.37 14.09
CA PHE A 6 -5.98 5.30 13.02
C PHE A 6 -5.46 6.70 12.67
N LYS A 7 -4.14 6.92 12.85
CA LYS A 7 -3.45 8.12 12.34
C LYS A 7 -3.41 8.17 10.81
N ASN A 8 -3.35 7.00 10.16
CA ASN A 8 -3.30 6.88 8.71
C ASN A 8 -4.71 6.97 8.10
N SER A 9 -4.93 7.94 7.22
CA SER A 9 -6.22 8.18 6.56
C SER A 9 -6.68 6.99 5.71
N ASN A 10 -5.77 6.30 5.01
CA ASN A 10 -6.10 5.11 4.22
C ASN A 10 -6.60 3.97 5.10
N PHE A 11 -6.02 3.77 6.28
CA PHE A 11 -6.49 2.74 7.23
C PHE A 11 -7.83 3.10 7.84
N LYS A 12 -8.05 4.39 8.17
CA LYS A 12 -9.35 4.88 8.62
C LYS A 12 -10.41 4.64 7.54
N MET A 13 -10.11 4.95 6.28
CA MET A 13 -11.02 4.73 5.15
C MET A 13 -11.30 3.25 4.93
N LEU A 14 -10.29 2.39 4.94
CA LEU A 14 -10.45 0.94 4.81
C LEU A 14 -11.36 0.37 5.91
N LYS A 15 -11.20 0.85 7.16
CA LYS A 15 -12.05 0.45 8.29
C LYS A 15 -13.51 0.81 8.04
N ILE A 16 -13.79 2.07 7.68
CA ILE A 16 -15.14 2.56 7.39
C ILE A 16 -15.78 1.76 6.26
N LEU A 17 -15.06 1.51 5.17
CA LEU A 17 -15.57 0.74 4.03
C LEU A 17 -15.94 -0.68 4.43
N LYS A 18 -15.08 -1.37 5.18
CA LYS A 18 -15.35 -2.73 5.67
C LYS A 18 -16.52 -2.78 6.66
N GLU A 19 -16.63 -1.80 7.56
CA GLU A 19 -17.76 -1.67 8.50
C GLU A 19 -19.09 -1.45 7.78
N ASN A 20 -19.06 -0.90 6.56
CA ASN A 20 -20.23 -0.70 5.70
C ASN A 20 -20.36 -1.78 4.60
N SER A 21 -19.76 -2.96 4.80
CA SER A 21 -19.87 -4.12 3.90
C SER A 21 -19.35 -3.90 2.47
N PHE A 22 -18.57 -2.83 2.22
CA PHE A 22 -17.86 -2.70 0.96
C PHE A 22 -16.71 -3.69 0.90
N LYS A 23 -16.56 -4.35 -0.25
CA LYS A 23 -15.41 -5.20 -0.54
C LYS A 23 -14.19 -4.32 -0.82
N ALA A 24 -13.53 -3.82 0.23
CA ALA A 24 -12.32 -3.01 0.10
C ALA A 24 -11.07 -3.77 0.57
N ARG A 25 -9.97 -3.59 -0.14
CA ARG A 25 -8.64 -4.11 0.24
C ARG A 25 -7.57 -3.02 0.19
N LEU A 26 -6.49 -3.26 0.91
CA LEU A 26 -5.28 -2.47 0.80
C LEU A 26 -4.36 -3.13 -0.22
N GLU A 27 -3.91 -2.38 -1.21
CA GLU A 27 -2.91 -2.82 -2.17
C GLU A 27 -1.60 -2.10 -1.90
N PHE A 28 -0.49 -2.84 -2.04
CA PHE A 28 0.85 -2.33 -1.86
C PHE A 28 1.60 -2.36 -3.19
N SER A 29 2.39 -1.33 -3.43
CA SER A 29 3.41 -1.32 -4.48
C SER A 29 4.71 -0.73 -3.94
N TYR A 30 5.81 -1.10 -4.57
CA TYR A 30 7.15 -0.77 -4.07
C TYR A 30 7.89 -0.01 -5.17
N ARG A 31 8.16 1.27 -4.94
CA ARG A 31 8.78 2.15 -5.94
C ARG A 31 10.21 2.46 -5.57
N CYS A 32 11.14 2.34 -6.53
CA CYS A 32 12.49 2.84 -6.35
C CYS A 32 12.48 4.37 -6.39
N THR A 33 13.07 5.03 -5.38
CA THR A 33 13.18 6.50 -5.35
C THR A 33 14.13 7.04 -6.41
N GLU A 34 15.06 6.24 -6.91
CA GLU A 34 16.06 6.65 -7.91
C GLU A 34 15.53 6.45 -9.32
N CYS A 35 15.43 5.20 -9.78
CA CYS A 35 15.03 4.89 -11.16
C CYS A 35 13.52 4.88 -11.39
N LYS A 36 12.71 5.11 -10.35
CA LYS A 36 11.24 5.17 -10.39
C LYS A 36 10.51 3.88 -10.78
N SER A 37 11.23 2.78 -11.01
CA SER A 37 10.63 1.45 -11.28
C SER A 37 9.75 0.99 -10.13
N VAL A 38 8.60 0.39 -10.47
CA VAL A 38 7.63 -0.14 -9.52
C VAL A 38 7.67 -1.66 -9.54
N MET A 39 7.94 -2.26 -8.39
CA MET A 39 8.06 -3.70 -8.18
C MET A 39 6.83 -4.23 -7.42
N PRO A 40 6.44 -5.50 -7.66
CA PRO A 40 5.33 -6.13 -6.95
C PRO A 40 5.69 -6.55 -5.52
N LEU A 41 6.99 -6.59 -5.18
CA LEU A 41 7.50 -7.01 -3.87
C LEU A 41 8.49 -5.99 -3.31
N PHE A 42 8.62 -5.98 -1.98
CA PHE A 42 9.62 -5.18 -1.27
C PHE A 42 11.04 -5.57 -1.70
N PHE A 43 11.95 -4.59 -1.74
CA PHE A 43 13.33 -4.82 -2.12
C PHE A 43 14.30 -3.97 -1.26
N TYR A 44 15.46 -4.55 -0.94
CA TYR A 44 16.54 -3.83 -0.25
C TYR A 44 17.46 -3.11 -1.25
N HIS A 45 17.81 -3.79 -2.35
CA HIS A 45 18.49 -3.19 -3.50
C HIS A 45 17.52 -3.20 -4.68
N CYS A 46 17.51 -2.13 -5.48
CA CYS A 46 16.64 -2.06 -6.64
C CYS A 46 17.16 -3.04 -7.72
N PRO A 47 16.36 -3.99 -8.21
CA PRO A 47 16.80 -4.94 -9.24
C PRO A 47 17.00 -4.29 -10.63
N VAL A 48 16.60 -3.02 -10.79
CA VAL A 48 16.72 -2.27 -12.05
C VAL A 48 17.99 -1.42 -12.09
N CYS A 49 18.25 -0.63 -11.04
CA CYS A 49 19.39 0.28 -10.99
C CYS A 49 20.46 -0.09 -9.95
N TYR A 50 20.27 -1.19 -9.21
CA TYR A 50 21.19 -1.71 -8.19
C TYR A 50 21.46 -0.80 -6.98
N GLU A 51 20.81 0.36 -6.91
CA GLU A 51 20.89 1.25 -5.74
C GLU A 51 20.23 0.64 -4.51
N PHE A 52 20.81 0.91 -3.34
CA PHE A 52 20.42 0.34 -2.06
C PHE A 52 19.54 1.29 -1.26
N ASN A 53 18.61 0.74 -0.46
CA ASN A 53 17.76 1.49 0.46
C ASN A 53 16.89 2.57 -0.22
N THR A 54 16.44 2.27 -1.45
CA THR A 54 15.65 3.18 -2.30
C THR A 54 14.17 2.79 -2.38
N CYS A 55 13.73 1.76 -1.63
CA CYS A 55 12.36 1.27 -1.71
C CYS A 55 11.39 2.17 -0.93
N GLN A 56 10.55 2.91 -1.66
CA GLN A 56 9.37 3.58 -1.13
C GLN A 56 8.15 2.62 -1.19
N ILE A 57 7.52 2.39 -0.04
CA ILE A 57 6.26 1.63 0.05
C ILE A 57 5.09 2.58 -0.25
N ILE A 58 4.32 2.26 -1.27
CA ILE A 58 3.07 2.93 -1.64
C ILE A 58 1.92 2.00 -1.26
N TYR A 59 0.86 2.56 -0.71
CA TYR A 59 -0.32 1.80 -0.30
C TYR A 59 -1.61 2.56 -0.62
N GLU A 60 -2.56 1.84 -1.19
CA GLU A 60 -3.82 2.38 -1.70
C GLU A 60 -4.99 1.50 -1.26
N VAL A 61 -6.13 2.11 -0.98
CA VAL A 61 -7.38 1.36 -0.75
C VAL A 61 -8.07 1.19 -2.10
N LYS A 62 -8.34 -0.06 -2.47
CA LYS A 62 -9.01 -0.42 -3.73
C LYS A 62 -10.28 -1.22 -3.49
N ASN A 63 -11.24 -1.09 -4.41
CA ASN A 63 -12.38 -2.00 -4.48
C ASN A 63 -11.88 -3.39 -4.90
N ASN A 64 -12.36 -4.41 -4.22
CA ASN A 64 -12.03 -5.82 -4.42
C ASN A 64 -13.06 -6.53 -5.32
N GLU A 65 -14.02 -5.79 -5.88
CA GLU A 65 -15.00 -6.28 -6.88
C GLU A 65 -14.42 -6.36 -8.30
N THR A 66 -13.21 -5.85 -8.51
CA THR A 66 -12.54 -5.88 -9.83
C THR A 66 -11.62 -7.10 -9.94
N TYR A 67 -12.19 -8.30 -9.81
CA TYR A 67 -11.76 -9.56 -10.44
C TYR A 67 -12.97 -10.50 -10.50
#